data_AF-A0A2M9WIJ8-F1
#
_entry.id   AF-A0A2M9WIJ8-F1
#
_cell.length_a   1.000
_cell.length_b   1.000
_cell.length_c   1.000
_cell.angle_alpha   90.00
_cell.angle_beta   90.00
_cell.angle_gamma   90.00
#
_symmetry.space_group_name_H-M   'P 1'
#
loop_
_entity.id
_entity.type
_entity.pdbx_description
1 polymer ?
#
loop_
_entity_poly.entity_id
_entity_poly.type
_entity_poly.pdbx_seq_one_letter_code
_entity_poly.pdbx_strand_id
1 'polypeptide(L)'
;MKDDMAGECEIRIKRLAGIYQMGDDYQQTKAAINSTLADFNHRLGKDVSVRIMVWSELHASLKNSLIISADSRWIEAIRYAISRVKTFKQNAMASHAAWVASHA
;
A
#
# COMPACT_ATOMS: atom_id res chain seq x y z
N MET A 1 1.96 -13.13 13.14
CA MET A 1 1.09 -13.51 12.01
C MET A 1 0.53 -12.32 11.23
N LYS A 2 0.34 -11.13 11.84
CA LYS A 2 -0.12 -9.91 11.11
C LYS A 2 1.04 -9.14 10.44
N ASP A 3 2.20 -9.07 11.10
CA ASP A 3 3.43 -8.46 10.55
C ASP A 3 3.87 -9.08 9.22
N ASP A 4 3.55 -10.36 9.04
CA ASP A 4 3.89 -11.13 7.84
C ASP A 4 3.10 -10.66 6.59
N MET A 5 1.87 -10.14 6.77
CA MET A 5 1.03 -9.72 5.63
C MET A 5 1.47 -8.39 5.03
N ALA A 6 1.89 -7.43 5.88
CA ALA A 6 2.39 -6.14 5.40
C ALA A 6 3.70 -6.34 4.61
N GLY A 7 4.59 -7.19 5.12
CA GLY A 7 5.83 -7.57 4.45
C GLY A 7 5.59 -8.29 3.12
N GLU A 8 4.64 -9.24 3.06
CA GLU A 8 4.28 -9.92 1.81
C GLU A 8 3.79 -8.93 0.74
N CYS A 9 2.90 -8.00 1.12
CA CYS A 9 2.37 -6.98 0.24
C CYS A 9 3.47 -6.03 -0.25
N GLU A 10 4.36 -5.60 0.65
CA GLU A 10 5.52 -4.78 0.32
C GLU A 10 6.43 -5.46 -0.70
N ILE A 11 6.82 -6.72 -0.47
CA ILE A 11 7.67 -7.50 -1.38
C ILE A 11 7.04 -7.57 -2.76
N ARG A 12 5.71 -7.78 -2.83
CA ARG A 12 5.01 -7.89 -4.11
C ARG A 12 4.98 -6.56 -4.86
N ILE A 13 4.75 -5.44 -4.18
CA ILE A 13 4.83 -4.10 -4.76
C ILE A 13 6.25 -3.81 -5.26
N LYS A 14 7.28 -4.11 -4.46
CA LYS A 14 8.69 -3.96 -4.84
C LYS A 14 9.04 -4.77 -6.08
N ARG A 15 8.53 -6.01 -6.18
CA ARG A 15 8.72 -6.85 -7.36
C ARG A 15 8.11 -6.21 -8.62
N LEU A 16 6.91 -5.66 -8.52
CA LEU A 16 6.26 -4.95 -9.64
C LEU A 16 7.05 -3.70 -10.05
N ALA A 17 7.57 -2.92 -9.09
CA ALA A 17 8.44 -1.78 -9.37
C ALA A 17 9.74 -2.21 -10.08
N GLY A 18 10.33 -3.34 -9.68
CA GLY A 18 11.50 -3.91 -10.36
C GLY A 18 11.21 -4.37 -11.79
N ILE A 19 10.03 -4.94 -12.04
CA ILE A 19 9.60 -5.32 -13.39
C ILE A 19 9.43 -4.08 -14.28
N TYR A 20 8.77 -3.04 -13.78
CA TYR A 20 8.63 -1.77 -14.50
C TYR A 20 10.00 -1.13 -14.81
N GLN A 21 10.91 -1.14 -13.84
CA GLN A 21 12.28 -0.68 -14.02
C GLN A 21 12.99 -1.41 -15.17
N MET A 22 12.74 -2.71 -15.35
CA MET A 22 13.35 -3.51 -16.43
C MET A 22 12.75 -3.27 -17.83
N GLY A 23 11.70 -2.45 -17.96
CA GLY A 23 11.15 -2.10 -19.28
C GLY A 23 9.67 -2.38 -19.48
N ASP A 24 8.97 -2.89 -18.48
CA ASP A 24 7.56 -3.23 -18.61
C ASP A 24 6.64 -2.00 -18.68
N ASP A 25 5.36 -2.20 -19.00
CA ASP A 25 4.40 -1.10 -19.14
C ASP A 25 3.96 -0.51 -17.79
N TYR A 26 3.92 0.82 -17.72
CA TYR A 26 3.56 1.52 -16.49
C TYR A 26 2.08 1.35 -16.12
N GLN A 27 1.16 1.33 -17.08
CA GLN A 27 -0.27 1.16 -16.77
C GLN A 27 -0.57 -0.24 -16.27
N GLN A 28 0.05 -1.27 -16.86
CA GLN A 28 -0.02 -2.65 -16.36
C GLN A 28 0.54 -2.74 -14.94
N THR A 29 1.67 -2.09 -14.67
CA THR A 29 2.26 -2.00 -13.34
C THR A 29 1.30 -1.36 -12.33
N LYS A 30 0.66 -0.24 -12.67
CA LYS A 30 -0.34 0.41 -11.81
C LYS A 30 -1.54 -0.49 -11.53
N ALA A 31 -2.05 -1.18 -12.55
CA ALA A 31 -3.16 -2.10 -12.40
C ALA A 31 -2.80 -3.25 -11.45
N ALA A 32 -1.61 -3.83 -11.61
CA ALA A 32 -1.11 -4.90 -10.73
C ALA A 32 -0.90 -4.42 -9.28
N ILE A 33 -0.40 -3.19 -9.09
CA ILE A 33 -0.29 -2.57 -7.75
C ILE A 33 -1.67 -2.41 -7.12
N ASN A 34 -2.66 -1.92 -7.87
CA ASN A 34 -4.02 -1.76 -7.36
C ASN A 34 -4.65 -3.11 -6.97
N SER A 35 -4.47 -4.15 -7.78
CA SER A 35 -4.93 -5.51 -7.45
C SER A 35 -4.28 -6.03 -6.17
N THR A 36 -2.95 -5.90 -6.06
CA THR A 36 -2.18 -6.30 -4.87
C THR A 36 -2.71 -5.62 -3.60
N LEU A 37 -2.96 -4.30 -3.68
CA LEU A 37 -3.49 -3.53 -2.55
C LEU A 37 -4.94 -3.88 -2.22
N ALA A 38 -5.77 -4.18 -3.22
CA ALA A 38 -7.16 -4.57 -3.02
C ALA A 38 -7.25 -5.95 -2.34
N ASP A 39 -6.45 -6.92 -2.78
CA ASP A 39 -6.37 -8.25 -2.18
C ASP A 39 -5.88 -8.17 -0.73
N PHE A 40 -4.83 -7.36 -0.51
CA PHE A 40 -4.34 -7.09 0.84
C PHE A 40 -5.41 -6.44 1.72
N ASN A 41 -6.13 -5.43 1.21
CA ASN A 41 -7.22 -4.77 1.92
C ASN A 41 -8.35 -5.73 2.33
N HIS A 42 -8.66 -6.71 1.47
CA HIS A 42 -9.66 -7.74 1.73
C HIS A 42 -9.22 -8.69 2.86
N ARG A 43 -7.94 -9.06 2.90
CA ARG A 43 -7.35 -9.94 3.92
C ARG A 43 -7.27 -9.30 5.32
N LEU A 44 -7.18 -7.97 5.42
CA LEU A 44 -7.04 -7.25 6.70
C LEU A 44 -8.26 -7.33 7.64
N GLY A 45 -9.39 -7.89 7.19
CA GLY A 45 -10.61 -7.98 7.98
C GLY A 45 -11.25 -6.61 8.25
N LYS A 46 -12.12 -6.53 9.26
CA LYS A 46 -12.95 -5.33 9.55
C LYS A 46 -12.47 -4.47 10.73
N ASP A 47 -11.52 -4.97 11.52
CA ASP A 47 -11.00 -4.21 12.67
C ASP A 47 -10.27 -2.95 12.21
N VAL A 48 -10.79 -1.79 12.57
CA VAL A 48 -10.28 -0.51 12.07
C VAL A 48 -8.89 -0.19 12.64
N SER A 49 -8.66 -0.44 13.93
CA SER A 49 -7.37 -0.18 14.58
C SER A 49 -6.26 -1.01 13.92
N VAL A 50 -6.53 -2.29 13.66
CA VAL A 50 -5.63 -3.19 12.93
C VAL A 50 -5.39 -2.68 11.51
N ARG A 51 -6.43 -2.29 10.79
CA ARG A 51 -6.29 -1.75 9.42
C ARG A 51 -5.42 -0.49 9.40
N ILE A 52 -5.66 0.46 10.30
CA ILE A 52 -4.89 1.71 10.38
C ILE A 52 -3.41 1.42 10.69
N MET A 53 -3.14 0.55 11.66
CA MET A 53 -1.79 0.15 12.04
C MET A 53 -1.05 -0.47 10.85
N VAL A 54 -1.64 -1.49 10.22
CA VAL A 54 -1.00 -2.23 9.13
C VAL A 54 -0.81 -1.35 7.87
N TRP A 55 -1.77 -0.48 7.54
CA TRP A 55 -1.57 0.50 6.46
C TRP A 55 -0.48 1.52 6.77
N SER A 56 -0.27 1.86 8.06
CA SER A 56 0.79 2.76 8.48
C SER A 56 2.17 2.11 8.37
N GLU A 57 2.28 0.83 8.73
CA GLU A 57 3.50 0.03 8.56
C GLU A 57 3.89 -0.10 7.09
N LEU A 58 2.96 -0.51 6.22
CA LEU A 58 3.21 -0.63 4.79
C LEU A 58 3.61 0.73 4.18
N HIS A 59 2.96 1.81 4.59
CA HIS A 59 3.31 3.16 4.13
C HIS A 59 4.75 3.55 4.53
N ALA A 60 5.16 3.24 5.77
CA ALA A 60 6.52 3.51 6.24
C ALA A 60 7.55 2.68 5.46
N SER A 61 7.27 1.39 5.24
CA SER A 61 8.20 0.50 4.55
C SER A 61 8.40 0.86 3.07
N LEU A 62 7.31 1.21 2.37
CA LEU A 62 7.41 1.72 1.00
C LEU A 62 8.19 3.04 0.93
N LYS A 63 8.02 3.94 1.90
CA LYS A 63 8.82 5.16 1.99
C LYS A 63 10.32 4.87 2.13
N ASN A 64 10.68 3.87 2.93
CA ASN A 64 12.08 3.45 3.09
C ASN A 64 12.70 2.90 1.78
N SER A 65 11.86 2.60 0.79
CA SER A 65 12.29 2.12 -0.53
C SER A 65 12.60 3.25 -1.53
N LEU A 66 12.38 4.52 -1.14
CA LEU A 66 12.66 5.71 -1.94
C LEU A 66 14.05 6.28 -1.61
N ILE A 67 15.10 5.55 -1.97
CA ILE A 67 16.48 6.04 -1.84
C ILE A 67 16.85 6.95 -3.01
N ILE A 68 17.74 7.93 -2.78
CA ILE A 68 18.09 8.99 -3.77
C ILE A 68 18.69 8.41 -5.06
N SER A 69 19.44 7.32 -4.96
CA SER A 69 20.09 6.65 -6.11
C SER A 69 19.22 5.60 -6.80
N ALA A 70 17.94 5.45 -6.40
CA ALA A 70 17.05 4.51 -7.05
C ALA A 70 16.69 4.97 -8.46
N ASP A 71 16.40 3.99 -9.33
CA ASP A 71 15.93 4.23 -10.69
C ASP A 71 14.64 5.07 -10.70
N SER A 72 14.50 5.96 -11.69
CA SER A 72 13.35 6.87 -11.75
C SER A 72 12.02 6.12 -11.93
N ARG A 73 12.01 5.00 -12.66
CA ARG A 73 10.84 4.14 -12.85
C ARG A 73 10.49 3.41 -11.56
N TRP A 74 11.49 2.91 -10.84
CA TRP A 74 11.28 2.36 -9.50
C TRP A 74 10.62 3.40 -8.57
N ILE A 75 11.19 4.60 -8.51
CA ILE A 75 10.67 5.71 -7.69
C ILE A 75 9.22 6.04 -8.08
N GLU A 76 8.92 6.10 -9.37
CA GLU A 76 7.57 6.39 -9.89
C GLU A 76 6.54 5.33 -9.45
N ALA A 77 6.86 4.04 -9.59
CA ALA A 77 5.98 2.95 -9.17
C ALA A 77 5.78 2.91 -7.65
N ILE A 78 6.85 3.09 -6.86
CA ILE A 78 6.76 3.11 -5.39
C ILE A 78 5.96 4.33 -4.91
N ARG A 79 6.16 5.51 -5.50
CA ARG A 79 5.37 6.71 -5.19
C ARG A 79 3.89 6.50 -5.51
N TYR A 80 3.58 5.84 -6.62
CA TYR A 80 2.22 5.49 -6.96
C TYR A 80 1.61 4.59 -5.86
N ALA A 81 2.29 3.51 -5.47
CA ALA A 81 1.83 2.63 -4.40
C ALA A 81 1.60 3.37 -3.07
N ILE A 82 2.53 4.23 -2.65
CA ILE A 82 2.41 5.06 -1.44
C ILE A 82 1.15 5.92 -1.49
N SER A 83 0.85 6.53 -2.64
CA SER A 83 -0.34 7.37 -2.80
C SER A 83 -1.63 6.58 -2.55
N ARG A 84 -1.69 5.33 -3.04
CA ARG A 84 -2.85 4.44 -2.88
C ARG A 84 -2.99 3.96 -1.43
N VAL A 85 -1.89 3.55 -0.81
CA VAL A 85 -1.86 3.17 0.62
C VAL A 85 -2.38 4.33 1.49
N LYS A 86 -1.98 5.57 1.19
CA LYS A 86 -2.48 6.74 1.91
C LYS A 86 -4.00 6.89 1.78
N THR A 87 -4.56 6.69 0.59
CA THR A 87 -6.02 6.70 0.36
C THR A 87 -6.72 5.61 1.17
N PHE A 88 -6.21 4.37 1.18
CA PHE A 88 -6.81 3.28 1.98
C PHE A 88 -6.81 3.59 3.48
N LYS A 89 -5.70 4.14 3.99
CA LYS A 89 -5.61 4.57 5.39
C LYS A 89 -6.64 5.64 5.73
N GLN A 90 -6.75 6.68 4.90
CA GLN A 90 -7.71 7.78 5.09
C GLN A 90 -9.15 7.27 5.08
N ASN A 91 -9.48 6.35 4.18
CA ASN A 91 -10.81 5.74 4.14
C ASN A 91 -11.12 4.95 5.42
N ALA A 92 -10.16 4.16 5.92
CA ALA A 92 -10.33 3.44 7.19
C ALA A 92 -10.57 4.39 8.38
N MET A 93 -9.81 5.48 8.45
CA MET A 93 -9.99 6.51 9.48
C MET A 93 -11.35 7.21 9.38
N ALA A 94 -11.79 7.56 8.17
CA ALA A 94 -13.08 8.22 7.95
C ALA A 94 -14.26 7.29 8.32
N SER A 95 -14.20 6.02 7.96
CA SER A 95 -15.21 5.03 8.36
C SER A 95 -15.29 4.87 9.88
N HIS A 96 -14.15 4.93 10.57
CA HIS A 96 -14.14 4.90 12.04
C HIS A 96 -14.77 6.14 12.66
N ALA A 97 -14.38 7.33 12.20
CA ALA A 97 -14.92 8.59 12.68
C ALA A 97 -16.45 8.66 12.50
N ALA A 98 -16.96 8.21 11.35
CA ALA A 98 -18.40 8.14 11.09
C ALA A 98 -19.12 7.15 12.03
N TRP A 99 -18.52 5.97 12.27
CA TRP A 99 -19.09 5.00 13.21
C TRP A 99 -19.16 5.56 14.64
N VAL A 100 -18.07 6.16 15.13
CA VAL A 100 -18.03 6.79 16.47
C VAL A 100 -19.08 7.89 16.58
N ALA A 101 -19.22 8.76 15.59
CA ALA A 101 -20.21 9.84 15.61
C ALA A 101 -21.67 9.35 15.60
N SER A 102 -21.93 8.16 15.04
CA SER A 102 -23.29 7.57 15.01
C SER A 102 -23.66 6.78 16.27
N HIS A 103 -22.70 6.49 17.16
CA HIS A 103 -22.89 5.72 18.39
C HIS A 103 -22.46 6.51 19.65
N ALA A 104 -22.23 7.82 19.52
CA ALA A 104 -21.98 8.78 20.60
C ALA A 104 -23.28 9.49 20.98
#